data_AF-A0A9D8M297-F1
#
_entry.id   AF-A0A9D8M297-F1
#
_cell.length_a   1.000
_cell.length_b   1.000
_cell.length_c   1.000
_cell.angle_alpha   90.00
_cell.angle_beta   90.00
_cell.angle_gamma   90.00
#
_symmetry.space_group_name_H-M   'P 1'
#
loop_
_entity.id
_entity.type
_entity.pdbx_description
1 polymer ?
#
loop_
_entity_poly.entity_id
_entity_poly.type
_entity_poly.pdbx_seq_one_letter_code
_entity_poly.pdbx_strand_id
1 'polypeptide(L)'
;METLYNLLPIIIMFVAMWFILIRPAQKRQKATQEMQNNLKRGDKVVTIGGLHGEVESLEDSVVYLLVDGKTRLKFERQAIGRVIND
;
A
#
# COMPACT_ATOMS: atom_id res chain seq x y z
N MET A 1 8.07 -35.75 -27.30
CA MET A 1 8.39 -34.40 -27.79
C MET A 1 7.15 -33.65 -28.27
N GLU A 2 6.26 -34.27 -29.05
CA GLU A 2 5.00 -33.63 -29.51
C GLU A 2 4.06 -33.19 -28.38
N THR A 3 3.95 -33.98 -27.31
CA THR A 3 3.15 -33.63 -26.13
C THR A 3 3.63 -32.37 -25.41
N LEU A 4 4.94 -32.07 -25.46
CA LEU A 4 5.51 -30.86 -24.87
C LEU A 4 5.17 -29.61 -25.72
N TYR A 5 5.19 -29.75 -27.04
CA TYR A 5 4.77 -28.69 -27.98
C TYR A 5 3.27 -28.38 -27.88
N ASN A 6 2.43 -29.38 -27.61
CA ASN A 6 0.99 -29.16 -27.44
C ASN A 6 0.64 -28.46 -26.11
N LEU A 7 1.50 -28.56 -25.08
CA LEU A 7 1.31 -27.88 -23.79
C LEU A 7 1.92 -26.46 -23.75
N LEU A 8 2.77 -26.12 -24.71
CA LEU A 8 3.43 -24.82 -24.82
C LEU A 8 2.45 -23.63 -24.79
N PRO A 9 1.31 -23.64 -25.53
CA PRO A 9 0.32 -22.55 -25.47
C PRO A 9 -0.29 -22.35 -24.07
N ILE A 10 -0.56 -23.45 -23.37
CA ILE A 10 -1.15 -23.43 -22.02
C ILE A 10 -0.15 -22.87 -21.01
N ILE A 11 1.12 -23.30 -21.09
CA ILE A 11 2.19 -22.80 -20.23
C ILE A 11 2.40 -21.30 -20.45
N ILE A 12 2.46 -20.86 -21.71
CA ILE A 12 2.60 -19.43 -22.05
C ILE A 12 1.44 -18.61 -21.48
N MET A 13 0.20 -19.10 -21.60
CA MET A 13 -0.98 -18.43 -21.04
C MET A 13 -0.88 -18.26 -19.52
N PHE A 14 -0.49 -19.30 -18.78
CA PHE A 14 -0.29 -19.21 -17.33
C PHE A 14 0.83 -18.24 -16.95
N VAL A 15 1.96 -18.26 -17.66
CA VAL A 15 3.06 -17.33 -17.44
C VAL A 15 2.64 -15.89 -17.71
N ALA A 16 1.90 -15.65 -18.80
CA ALA A 16 1.38 -14.33 -19.14
C ALA A 16 0.37 -13.83 -18.09
N MET A 17 -0.58 -14.66 -17.68
CA MET A 17 -1.57 -14.32 -16.65
C MET A 17 -0.91 -14.04 -15.30
N TRP A 18 0.06 -14.87 -14.90
CA TRP A 18 0.87 -14.67 -13.69
C TRP A 18 1.56 -13.31 -13.72
N PHE A 19 2.21 -12.98 -14.83
CA PHE A 19 2.93 -11.72 -14.97
C PHE A 19 2.01 -10.50 -14.94
N ILE A 20 0.84 -10.59 -15.59
CA ILE A 20 -0.13 -9.50 -15.65
C ILE A 20 -0.74 -9.21 -14.28
N LEU A 21 -1.02 -10.21 -13.44
CA LEU A 21 -1.69 -9.99 -12.15
C LEU A 21 -0.71 -9.77 -10.99
N ILE A 22 0.34 -10.56 -10.89
CA ILE A 22 1.21 -10.57 -9.70
C ILE A 22 2.18 -9.39 -9.71
N ARG A 23 2.71 -9.02 -10.89
CA ARG A 23 3.62 -7.88 -11.01
C ARG A 23 2.98 -6.56 -10.58
N PRO A 24 1.77 -6.16 -11.02
CA PRO A 24 1.15 -4.93 -10.55
C PRO A 24 0.73 -5.01 -9.08
N ALA A 25 0.30 -6.17 -8.59
CA ALA A 25 -0.03 -6.35 -7.17
C ALA A 25 1.21 -6.10 -6.27
N GLN A 26 2.36 -6.69 -6.62
CA GLN A 26 3.63 -6.44 -5.91
C GLN A 26 4.04 -4.97 -5.99
N LYS A 27 3.91 -4.34 -7.16
CA LYS A 27 4.25 -2.91 -7.32
C LYS A 27 3.38 -2.02 -6.42
N ARG A 28 2.08 -2.29 -6.33
CA ARG A 28 1.16 -1.55 -5.45
C ARG A 28 1.51 -1.74 -3.98
N GLN A 29 1.75 -2.98 -3.54
CA GLN A 29 2.12 -3.26 -2.16
C GLN A 29 3.44 -2.57 -1.75
N LYS A 30 4.45 -2.62 -2.61
CA LYS A 30 5.73 -1.92 -2.39
C LYS A 30 5.53 -0.42 -2.30
N ALA A 31 4.77 0.18 -3.23
CA ALA A 31 4.49 1.61 -3.20
C ALA A 31 3.75 2.03 -1.91
N THR A 32 2.80 1.24 -1.44
CA THR A 32 2.10 1.49 -0.16
C THR A 32 3.05 1.40 1.03
N GLN A 33 3.91 0.38 1.09
CA GLN A 33 4.92 0.26 2.16
C GLN A 33 5.93 1.41 2.12
N GLU A 34 6.42 1.78 0.93
CA GLU A 34 7.33 2.91 0.77
C GLU A 34 6.69 4.22 1.23
N MET A 35 5.42 4.47 0.86
CA MET A 35 4.68 5.64 1.34
C MET A 35 4.56 5.64 2.87
N GLN A 36 4.17 4.51 3.46
CA GLN A 36 4.02 4.36 4.91
C GLN A 36 5.34 4.56 5.66
N ASN A 37 6.45 4.08 5.12
CA ASN A 37 7.79 4.26 5.69
C ASN A 37 8.30 5.70 5.56
N ASN A 38 7.84 6.43 4.55
CA ASN A 38 8.23 7.81 4.28
C ASN A 38 7.35 8.84 4.98
N LEU A 39 6.37 8.42 5.80
CA LEU A 39 5.53 9.32 6.58
C LEU A 39 6.37 10.20 7.51
N LYS A 40 5.97 11.47 7.61
CA LYS A 40 6.61 12.47 8.44
C LYS A 40 5.57 13.21 9.28
N ARG A 41 6.05 13.80 10.37
CA ARG A 41 5.23 14.71 11.19
C ARG A 41 4.77 15.90 10.33
N GLY A 42 3.50 16.25 10.44
CA GLY A 42 2.85 17.29 9.64
C GLY A 42 2.23 16.79 8.33
N ASP A 43 2.43 15.52 7.95
CA ASP A 43 1.78 14.98 6.76
C ASP A 43 0.27 14.89 6.99
N LYS A 44 -0.51 15.43 6.04
CA LYS A 44 -1.95 15.20 5.99
C LYS A 44 -2.19 13.85 5.34
N VAL A 45 -3.01 13.00 5.95
CA VAL A 45 -3.22 11.63 5.50
C VAL A 45 -4.69 11.25 5.50
N VAL A 46 -4.99 10.22 4.71
CA VAL A 46 -6.26 9.50 4.76
C VAL A 46 -5.96 8.04 5.10
N THR A 47 -6.61 7.53 6.13
CA THR A 47 -6.54 6.11 6.48
C THR A 47 -7.28 5.25 5.45
N ILE A 48 -7.07 3.94 5.46
CA ILE A 48 -7.78 3.01 4.58
C ILE A 48 -9.31 3.10 4.78
N GLY A 49 -9.76 3.40 6.01
CA GLY A 49 -11.17 3.61 6.33
C GLY A 49 -11.74 4.97 5.92
N GLY A 50 -10.94 5.84 5.30
CA GLY A 50 -11.39 7.16 4.85
C GLY A 50 -11.32 8.25 5.91
N LEU A 51 -10.70 8.01 7.07
CA LEU A 51 -10.52 9.04 8.10
C LEU A 51 -9.39 9.99 7.68
N HIS A 52 -9.67 11.30 7.73
CA HIS A 52 -8.70 12.36 7.49
C HIS A 52 -8.06 12.80 8.80
N GLY A 53 -6.76 13.05 8.78
CA GLY A 53 -6.03 13.58 9.91
C GLY A 53 -4.62 14.04 9.53
N GLU A 54 -3.92 14.61 10.50
CA GLU A 54 -2.54 15.06 10.36
C GLU A 54 -1.62 14.22 11.25
N VAL A 55 -0.44 13.85 10.75
CA VAL A 55 0.53 13.08 11.53
C VAL A 55 1.14 13.95 12.62
N GLU A 56 0.77 13.69 13.86
CA GLU A 56 1.30 14.40 15.02
C GLU A 56 2.62 13.79 15.50
N SER A 57 2.72 12.45 15.53
CA SER A 57 3.95 11.74 15.92
C SER A 57 4.02 10.35 15.32
N LEU A 58 5.24 9.85 15.18
CA LEU A 58 5.55 8.55 14.58
C LEU A 58 6.35 7.70 15.58
N GLU A 59 5.94 6.47 15.76
CA GLU A 59 6.69 5.38 16.41
C GLU A 59 6.91 4.26 15.36
N ASP A 60 7.65 3.19 15.68
CA ASP A 60 8.05 2.17 14.71
C ASP A 60 6.89 1.54 13.93
N SER A 61 5.88 1.01 14.62
CA SER A 61 4.70 0.38 13.99
C SER A 61 3.46 1.27 14.01
N VAL A 62 3.50 2.40 14.69
CA VAL A 62 2.32 3.20 15.03
C VAL A 62 2.49 4.65 14.58
N VAL A 63 1.38 5.25 14.14
CA VAL A 63 1.24 6.67 13.85
C VAL A 63 0.16 7.26 14.75
N TYR A 64 0.42 8.42 15.35
CA TYR A 64 -0.60 9.21 16.02
C TYR A 64 -1.09 10.30 15.08
N LEU A 65 -2.40 10.29 14.84
CA LEU A 65 -3.07 11.26 13.99
C LEU A 65 -3.83 12.25 14.86
N LEU A 66 -3.69 13.53 14.54
CA LEU A 66 -4.53 14.59 15.06
C LEU A 66 -5.72 14.79 14.13
N VAL A 67 -6.92 14.66 14.69
CA VAL A 67 -8.19 14.88 14.00
C VAL A 67 -8.87 16.10 14.61
N ASP A 68 -9.38 16.98 13.75
CA ASP A 68 -10.05 18.23 14.15
C ASP A 68 -9.21 19.10 15.11
N GLY A 69 -7.87 19.00 15.02
CA GLY A 69 -6.92 19.77 15.82
C GLY A 69 -6.91 19.47 17.32
N LYS A 70 -7.72 18.52 17.82
CA LYS A 70 -7.92 18.29 19.25
C LYS A 70 -7.83 16.83 19.65
N THR A 71 -8.24 15.92 18.78
CA THR A 71 -8.34 14.49 19.12
C THR A 71 -7.15 13.73 18.56
N ARG A 72 -6.36 13.16 19.45
CA ARG A 72 -5.24 12.29 19.11
C ARG A 72 -5.70 10.84 19.02
N LEU A 73 -5.54 10.21 17.87
CA LEU A 73 -5.91 8.83 17.63
C LEU A 73 -4.67 8.00 17.26
N LYS A 74 -4.58 6.80 17.83
CA LYS A 74 -3.48 5.87 17.57
C LYS A 74 -3.87 4.91 16.46
N PHE A 75 -3.09 4.86 15.40
CA PHE A 75 -3.28 3.95 14.28
C PHE A 75 -2.02 3.13 14.02
N GLU A 76 -2.20 1.92 13.52
CA GLU A 76 -1.11 1.17 12.90
C GLU A 76 -0.63 1.93 11.66
N ARG A 77 0.69 1.98 11.42
CA ARG A 77 1.27 2.63 10.25
C ARG A 77 0.75 2.04 8.94
N GLN A 78 0.51 0.74 8.94
CA GLN A 78 -0.13 0.03 7.82
C GLN A 78 -1.57 0.47 7.52
N ALA A 79 -2.25 1.13 8.46
CA ALA A 79 -3.61 1.64 8.27
C ALA A 79 -3.67 2.96 7.48
N ILE A 80 -2.51 3.57 7.18
CA ILE A 80 -2.44 4.80 6.38
C ILE A 80 -2.55 4.43 4.89
N GLY A 81 -3.56 4.98 4.21
CA GLY A 81 -3.90 4.65 2.83
C GLY A 81 -3.24 5.57 1.81
N ARG A 82 -3.17 6.88 2.09
CA ARG A 82 -2.50 7.86 1.23
C ARG A 82 -2.13 9.14 1.99
N VAL A 83 -1.10 9.82 1.52
CA VAL A 83 -0.74 11.18 1.92
C VAL A 83 -1.43 12.17 0.98
N ILE A 84 -1.96 13.26 1.52
CA ILE A 84 -2.53 14.39 0.77
C ILE A 84 -1.53 15.53 0.84
N ASN A 85 -1.21 16.10 -0.32
CA ASN A 85 -0.56 17.38 -0.42
C ASN A 85 -1.66 18.39 -0.75
N ASP A 86 -2.13 19.13 0.25
CA ASP A 86 -2.96 20.32 0.04
C ASP A 86 -2.07 21.52 -0.32
#